data_AF-A0A2H6N2R4-F1
#
_entry.id   AF-A0A2H6N2R4-F1
#
_cell.length_a   1.000
_cell.length_b   1.000
_cell.length_c   1.000
_cell.angle_alpha   90.00
_cell.angle_beta   90.00
_cell.angle_gamma   90.00
#
_symmetry.space_group_name_H-M   'P 1'
#
loop_
_entity.id
_entity.type
_entity.pdbx_description
1 polymer ?
#
loop_
_entity_poly.entity_id
_entity_poly.type
_entity_poly.pdbx_seq_one_letter_code
_entity_poly.pdbx_strand_id
1 'polypeptide(L)'
;EANISTTLEESIKSMGLSLEEDDIPWKDLRDNRDLTVLFNWDPKDKNISEEHRKYSLEEETTWLRIRSLTLRLISGLPGLSHSSQPKNSEKSTENGVSSKIDTVRTLLRQLDDAVRSGKRLLQKNIQYPVLGPTPSRMASFFDSGSCQSQISLFYLVSEIYELDTNGLEDSTAIQERIGNSLKSLLEQLTDQVNKCKGDLLEIREGSFKTHPNILENLVFFVETISIVLWVCSYSDAVLRPWKSSLQKKKKKKKESSVAMPPVFTSFQDYVSGLQRLASNVIDHLKGLEINLTALKLEELYIDNNSLLQEEKKFTKTALGKVQS
;
A
#
# COMPACT_ATOMS: atom_id res chain seq x y z
N GLU A 1 7.72 18.27 8.63
CA GLU A 1 8.43 17.87 7.39
C GLU A 1 9.17 16.57 7.65
N ALA A 2 8.68 15.45 7.12
CA ALA A 2 9.48 14.22 7.11
C ALA A 2 10.50 14.36 5.98
N ASN A 3 11.77 14.61 6.31
CA ASN A 3 12.85 14.64 5.33
C ASN A 3 13.05 13.23 4.77
N ILE A 4 12.36 12.91 3.68
CA ILE A 4 12.76 11.80 2.80
C ILE A 4 14.03 12.27 2.09
N SER A 5 15.16 12.04 2.73
CA SER A 5 16.46 12.61 2.35
C SER A 5 17.21 11.80 1.29
N THR A 6 16.75 10.59 0.99
CA THR A 6 17.40 9.66 0.06
C THR A 6 16.45 9.26 -1.06
N THR A 7 16.99 9.06 -2.26
CA THR A 7 16.21 8.59 -3.40
C THR A 7 15.81 7.12 -3.20
N LEU A 8 14.72 6.69 -3.87
CA LEU A 8 14.30 5.29 -3.84
C LEU A 8 15.42 4.34 -4.28
N GLU A 9 16.18 4.72 -5.32
CA GLU A 9 17.30 3.93 -5.84
C GLU A 9 18.44 3.75 -4.81
N GLU A 10 18.85 4.82 -4.13
CA GLU A 10 19.87 4.75 -3.08
C GLU A 10 19.41 3.90 -1.90
N SER A 11 18.13 4.03 -1.51
CA SER A 11 17.55 3.24 -0.43
C SER A 11 17.56 1.74 -0.78
N ILE A 12 17.10 1.36 -1.98
CA ILE A 12 17.13 -0.02 -2.48
C ILE A 12 18.56 -0.58 -2.50
N LYS A 13 19.53 0.18 -3.02
CA LYS A 13 20.93 -0.23 -3.06
C LYS A 13 21.52 -0.44 -1.67
N SER A 14 21.25 0.46 -0.74
CA SER A 14 21.78 0.37 0.63
C SER A 14 21.20 -0.81 1.41
N MET A 15 19.96 -1.21 1.12
CA MET A 15 19.32 -2.39 1.70
C MET A 15 19.69 -3.71 0.99
N GLY A 16 20.42 -3.66 -0.13
CA GLY A 16 20.74 -4.85 -0.92
C GLY A 16 19.51 -5.53 -1.53
N LEU A 17 18.42 -4.79 -1.76
CA LEU A 17 17.20 -5.36 -2.32
C LEU A 17 17.38 -5.68 -3.81
N SER A 18 16.94 -6.88 -4.19
CA SER A 18 16.94 -7.34 -5.58
C SER A 18 15.52 -7.54 -6.08
N LEU A 19 15.31 -7.28 -7.37
CA LEU A 19 14.07 -7.64 -8.06
C LEU A 19 14.01 -9.16 -8.28
N GLU A 20 15.15 -9.79 -8.60
CA GLU A 20 15.24 -11.18 -9.07
C GLU A 20 15.45 -12.18 -7.95
N GLU A 21 16.25 -11.81 -6.94
CA GLU A 21 16.62 -12.68 -5.84
C GLU A 21 15.64 -12.55 -4.67
N ASP A 22 15.43 -13.66 -3.97
CA ASP A 22 14.60 -13.76 -2.77
C ASP A 22 15.32 -14.66 -1.78
N ASP A 23 15.62 -14.11 -0.62
CA ASP A 23 16.38 -14.77 0.45
C ASP A 23 15.47 -15.49 1.45
N ILE A 24 14.15 -15.44 1.27
CA ILE A 24 13.19 -16.12 2.15
C ILE A 24 13.17 -17.63 1.86
N PRO A 25 13.40 -18.49 2.87
CA PRO A 25 13.42 -19.95 2.70
C PRO A 25 12.00 -20.52 2.66
N TRP A 26 11.21 -20.19 1.63
CA TRP A 26 9.77 -20.52 1.53
C TRP A 26 9.39 -21.98 1.79
N LYS A 27 10.30 -22.92 1.52
CA LYS A 27 10.08 -24.37 1.72
C LYS A 27 10.33 -24.83 3.16
N ASP A 28 11.15 -24.10 3.89
CA ASP A 28 11.65 -24.46 5.22
C ASP A 28 11.25 -23.43 6.29
N LEU A 29 10.24 -22.60 6.00
CA LEU A 29 9.67 -21.66 6.96
C LEU A 29 9.12 -22.42 8.17
N ARG A 30 9.54 -22.00 9.37
CA ARG A 30 9.08 -22.56 10.64
C ARG A 30 8.39 -21.49 11.46
N ASP A 31 7.25 -21.85 12.05
CA ASP A 31 6.61 -21.06 13.08
C ASP A 31 7.08 -21.53 14.46
N ASN A 32 8.02 -20.79 15.05
CA ASN A 32 8.55 -21.07 16.39
C ASN A 32 7.93 -20.16 17.46
N ARG A 33 6.82 -19.48 17.17
CA ARG A 33 6.14 -18.62 18.16
C ARG A 33 5.62 -19.48 19.32
N ASP A 34 5.81 -19.02 20.55
CA ASP A 34 5.23 -19.67 21.72
C ASP A 34 3.76 -19.27 21.87
N LEU A 35 2.88 -20.07 21.27
CA LEU A 35 1.42 -19.89 21.37
C LEU A 35 0.86 -20.40 22.72
N THR A 36 1.72 -20.78 23.67
CA THR A 36 1.34 -21.34 24.98
C THR A 36 1.91 -20.54 26.16
N VAL A 37 2.55 -19.40 25.89
CA VAL A 37 3.15 -18.54 26.92
C VAL A 37 2.13 -17.98 27.92
N LEU A 38 0.88 -17.80 27.49
CA LEU A 38 -0.21 -17.31 28.33
C LEU A 38 -0.92 -18.47 29.03
N PHE A 39 -1.13 -18.35 30.34
CA PHE A 39 -1.91 -19.33 31.09
C PHE A 39 -3.36 -19.33 30.59
N ASN A 40 -3.85 -20.53 30.26
CA ASN A 40 -5.22 -20.72 29.80
C ASN A 40 -5.92 -21.79 30.64
N TRP A 41 -6.98 -21.38 31.34
CA TRP A 41 -7.87 -22.26 32.12
C TRP A 41 -9.19 -22.56 31.42
N ASP A 42 -9.35 -22.13 30.16
CA ASP A 42 -10.51 -22.49 29.36
C ASP A 42 -10.63 -24.02 29.21
N PRO A 43 -11.85 -24.52 28.98
CA PRO A 43 -12.07 -25.92 28.63
C PRO A 43 -11.16 -26.35 27.47
N LYS A 44 -10.63 -27.58 27.53
CA LYS A 44 -9.62 -28.08 26.57
C LYS A 44 -10.09 -28.01 25.10
N ASP A 45 -11.38 -28.12 24.86
CA ASP A 45 -12.02 -28.01 23.54
C ASP A 45 -12.04 -26.58 22.98
N LYS A 46 -11.84 -25.56 23.82
CA LYS A 46 -11.69 -24.15 23.42
C LYS A 46 -10.23 -23.70 23.31
N ASN A 47 -9.29 -24.56 23.66
CA ASN A 47 -7.87 -24.26 23.54
C ASN A 47 -7.41 -24.27 22.08
N ILE A 48 -6.19 -23.82 21.85
CA ILE A 48 -5.56 -23.80 20.53
C ILE A 48 -5.40 -25.24 20.03
N SER A 49 -5.99 -25.54 18.88
CA SER A 49 -5.86 -26.82 18.20
C SER A 49 -4.68 -26.81 17.23
N GLU A 50 -4.23 -28.00 16.79
CA GLU A 50 -3.25 -28.11 15.72
C GLU A 50 -3.75 -27.52 14.39
N GLU A 51 -5.06 -27.52 14.16
CA GLU A 51 -5.67 -26.85 13.01
C GLU A 51 -5.49 -25.34 13.09
N HIS A 52 -5.70 -24.72 14.26
CA HIS A 52 -5.43 -23.29 14.47
C HIS A 52 -3.95 -22.96 14.21
N ARG A 53 -3.02 -23.80 14.67
CA ARG A 53 -1.57 -23.61 14.44
C ARG A 53 -1.24 -23.67 12.95
N LYS A 54 -1.73 -24.71 12.26
CA LYS A 54 -1.50 -24.89 10.82
C LYS A 54 -2.07 -23.74 10.01
N TYR A 55 -3.30 -23.34 10.32
CA TYR A 55 -3.97 -22.24 9.61
C TYR A 55 -3.27 -20.91 9.87
N SER A 56 -2.82 -20.65 11.11
CA SER A 56 -2.04 -19.44 11.42
C SER A 56 -0.72 -19.38 10.65
N LEU A 57 0.03 -20.49 10.57
CA LEU A 57 1.24 -20.53 9.74
C LEU A 57 0.93 -20.32 8.25
N GLU A 58 -0.14 -20.93 7.73
CA GLU A 58 -0.57 -20.75 6.32
C GLU A 58 -0.94 -19.28 6.04
N GLU A 59 -1.64 -18.64 6.97
CA GLU A 59 -2.05 -17.24 6.90
C GLU A 59 -0.86 -16.29 6.93
N GLU A 60 0.04 -16.43 7.91
CA GLU A 60 1.26 -15.63 8.04
C GLU A 60 2.19 -15.82 6.82
N THR A 61 2.34 -17.05 6.32
CA THR A 61 3.16 -17.33 5.13
C THR A 61 2.57 -16.66 3.89
N THR A 62 1.26 -16.71 3.73
CA THR A 62 0.58 -16.07 2.59
C THR A 62 0.70 -14.55 2.68
N TRP A 63 0.51 -13.98 3.86
CA TRP A 63 0.66 -12.56 4.10
C TRP A 63 2.10 -12.08 3.84
N LEU A 64 3.09 -12.80 4.37
CA LEU A 64 4.51 -12.54 4.12
C LEU A 64 4.83 -12.59 2.63
N ARG A 65 4.28 -13.56 1.88
CA ARG A 65 4.48 -13.68 0.44
C ARG A 65 3.93 -12.48 -0.33
N ILE A 66 2.73 -12.01 0.02
CA ILE A 66 2.16 -10.78 -0.57
C ILE A 66 3.10 -9.59 -0.31
N ARG A 67 3.58 -9.42 0.93
CA ARG A 67 4.47 -8.31 1.30
C ARG A 67 5.84 -8.38 0.62
N SER A 68 6.44 -9.57 0.55
CA SER A 68 7.73 -9.79 -0.14
C SER A 68 7.60 -9.48 -1.63
N LEU A 69 6.56 -9.96 -2.30
CA LEU A 69 6.32 -9.68 -3.72
C LEU A 69 6.10 -8.18 -3.97
N THR A 70 5.32 -7.50 -3.13
CA THR A 70 5.16 -6.03 -3.19
C THR A 70 6.49 -5.32 -3.04
N LEU A 71 7.34 -5.70 -2.07
CA LEU A 71 8.65 -5.10 -1.85
C LEU A 71 9.58 -5.29 -3.07
N ARG A 72 9.60 -6.49 -3.65
CA ARG A 72 10.39 -6.79 -4.85
C ARG A 72 9.90 -6.03 -6.08
N LEU A 73 8.59 -5.84 -6.24
CA LEU A 73 8.03 -5.01 -7.30
C LEU A 73 8.45 -3.54 -7.15
N ILE A 74 8.46 -3.02 -5.92
CA ILE A 74 8.96 -1.66 -5.62
C ILE A 74 10.46 -1.55 -5.93
N SER A 75 11.25 -2.57 -5.57
CA SER A 75 12.70 -2.57 -5.80
C SER A 75 13.07 -2.54 -7.30
N GLY A 76 12.18 -3.04 -8.16
CA GLY A 76 12.33 -2.98 -9.61
C GLY A 76 12.18 -1.59 -10.23
N LEU A 77 11.43 -0.67 -9.59
CA LEU A 77 11.03 0.60 -10.21
C LEU A 77 12.20 1.45 -10.75
N PRO A 78 13.30 1.69 -10.00
CA PRO A 78 14.41 2.49 -10.52
C PRO A 78 15.11 1.83 -11.70
N GLY A 79 15.12 0.49 -11.74
CA GLY A 79 15.78 -0.29 -12.79
C GLY A 79 15.01 -0.32 -14.12
N LEU A 80 13.77 0.18 -14.16
CA LEU A 80 12.93 0.24 -15.37
C LEU A 80 13.12 1.51 -16.19
N SER A 81 13.59 2.60 -15.58
CA SER A 81 13.84 3.86 -16.30
C SER A 81 15.07 3.73 -17.19
N HIS A 82 14.94 4.04 -18.48
CA HIS A 82 16.11 4.12 -19.36
C HIS A 82 17.04 5.24 -18.88
N SER A 83 18.35 4.94 -18.73
CA SER A 83 19.34 6.01 -18.67
C SER A 83 19.22 6.83 -19.96
N SER A 84 19.36 8.14 -19.82
CA SER A 84 19.25 9.13 -20.89
C SER A 84 20.39 9.05 -21.91
N GLN A 85 20.72 7.85 -22.39
CA GLN A 85 21.52 7.69 -23.59
C GLN A 85 20.60 7.66 -24.82
N PRO A 86 20.88 8.49 -25.83
CA PRO A 86 20.10 8.47 -27.06
C PRO A 86 20.26 7.09 -27.72
N LYS A 87 19.14 6.37 -27.91
CA LYS A 87 19.08 5.16 -28.73
C LYS A 87 19.40 5.53 -30.19
N ASN A 88 20.70 5.60 -30.51
CA ASN A 88 21.22 5.82 -31.86
C ASN A 88 21.71 4.53 -32.54
N SER A 89 21.41 3.36 -31.97
CA SER A 89 21.69 2.08 -32.64
C SER A 89 20.46 1.20 -32.61
N GLU A 90 19.83 1.04 -33.77
CA GLU A 90 19.00 -0.13 -34.04
C GLU A 90 19.86 -1.38 -33.80
N LYS A 91 19.32 -2.31 -32.99
CA LYS A 91 19.87 -3.63 -32.63
C LYS A 91 20.94 -3.62 -31.53
N SER A 92 20.50 -3.58 -30.28
CA SER A 92 21.16 -4.38 -29.24
C SER A 92 20.44 -5.72 -29.17
N THR A 93 21.05 -6.76 -29.72
CA THR A 93 20.66 -8.15 -29.51
C THR A 93 21.17 -8.59 -28.14
N GLU A 94 20.37 -8.43 -27.10
CA GLU A 94 20.56 -9.13 -25.83
C GLU A 94 19.98 -10.54 -25.97
N ASN A 95 20.82 -11.49 -26.37
CA ASN A 95 20.45 -12.90 -26.42
C ASN A 95 20.30 -13.45 -25.00
N GLY A 96 19.07 -13.81 -24.60
CA GLY A 96 18.81 -14.82 -23.56
C GLY A 96 18.67 -14.33 -22.11
N VAL A 97 18.74 -13.04 -21.81
CA VAL A 97 18.42 -12.51 -20.47
C VAL A 97 16.96 -12.04 -20.49
N SER A 98 16.12 -12.53 -19.56
CA SER A 98 14.76 -12.02 -19.43
C SER A 98 14.83 -10.52 -19.14
N SER A 99 14.09 -9.70 -19.89
CA SER A 99 14.12 -8.26 -19.65
C SER A 99 13.60 -7.96 -18.23
N LYS A 100 14.12 -6.92 -17.57
CA LYS A 100 13.68 -6.55 -16.20
C LYS A 100 12.17 -6.39 -16.09
N ILE A 101 11.51 -5.91 -17.15
CA ILE A 101 10.05 -5.79 -17.20
C ILE A 101 9.35 -7.16 -17.23
N ASP A 102 9.95 -8.19 -17.84
CA ASP A 102 9.38 -9.55 -17.85
C ASP A 102 9.44 -10.18 -16.45
N THR A 103 10.51 -9.89 -15.69
CA THR A 103 10.60 -10.24 -14.27
C THR A 103 9.50 -9.53 -13.46
N VAL A 104 9.30 -8.23 -13.65
CA VAL A 104 8.21 -7.46 -13.01
C VAL A 104 6.84 -8.07 -13.33
N ARG A 105 6.55 -8.36 -14.60
CA ARG A 105 5.29 -8.99 -15.02
C ARG A 105 5.10 -10.37 -14.42
N THR A 106 6.17 -11.14 -14.28
CA THR A 106 6.15 -12.46 -13.65
C THR A 106 5.84 -12.36 -12.16
N LEU A 107 6.48 -11.43 -11.45
CA LEU A 107 6.21 -11.17 -10.03
C LEU A 107 4.80 -10.65 -9.81
N LEU A 108 4.28 -9.81 -10.71
CA LEU A 108 2.91 -9.32 -10.65
C LEU A 108 1.89 -10.45 -10.76
N ARG A 109 2.11 -11.43 -11.67
CA ARG A 109 1.29 -12.65 -11.74
C ARG A 109 1.36 -13.47 -10.45
N GLN A 110 2.56 -13.63 -9.89
CA GLN A 110 2.73 -14.33 -8.61
C GLN A 110 2.01 -13.60 -7.46
N LEU A 111 1.98 -12.27 -7.48
CA LEU A 111 1.23 -11.46 -6.51
C LEU A 111 -0.28 -11.70 -6.65
N ASP A 112 -0.80 -11.70 -7.88
CA ASP A 112 -2.21 -12.04 -8.14
C ASP A 112 -2.57 -13.46 -7.68
N ASP A 113 -1.69 -14.44 -7.90
CA ASP A 113 -1.87 -15.81 -7.42
C ASP A 113 -1.87 -15.89 -5.88
N ALA A 114 -0.94 -15.18 -5.23
CA ALA A 114 -0.85 -15.12 -3.77
C ALA A 114 -2.10 -14.47 -3.17
N VAL A 115 -2.57 -13.37 -3.75
CA VAL A 115 -3.78 -12.66 -3.30
C VAL A 115 -5.04 -13.50 -3.50
N ARG A 116 -5.18 -14.18 -4.64
CA ARG A 116 -6.30 -15.13 -4.85
C ARG A 116 -6.25 -16.28 -3.84
N SER A 117 -5.06 -16.78 -3.51
CA SER A 117 -4.91 -17.84 -2.52
C SER A 117 -5.23 -17.35 -1.11
N GLY A 118 -4.78 -16.14 -0.73
CA GLY A 118 -5.15 -15.50 0.54
C GLY A 118 -6.65 -15.27 0.67
N LYS A 119 -7.33 -14.78 -0.37
CA LYS A 119 -8.79 -14.62 -0.37
C LYS A 119 -9.51 -15.96 -0.15
N ARG A 120 -9.07 -17.04 -0.81
CA ARG A 120 -9.60 -18.40 -0.59
C ARG A 120 -9.31 -18.91 0.82
N LEU A 121 -8.16 -18.57 1.38
CA LEU A 121 -7.80 -18.96 2.74
C LEU A 121 -8.77 -18.33 3.75
N LEU A 122 -9.03 -17.03 3.62
CA LEU A 122 -9.94 -16.28 4.50
C LEU A 122 -11.39 -16.76 4.42
N GLN A 123 -11.81 -17.36 3.30
CA GLN A 123 -13.15 -17.97 3.17
C GLN A 123 -13.36 -19.15 4.13
N LYS A 124 -12.30 -19.76 4.67
CA LYS A 124 -12.42 -20.80 5.71
C LYS A 124 -13.01 -20.24 7.02
N ASN A 125 -12.95 -18.92 7.24
CA ASN A 125 -13.53 -18.21 8.39
C ASN A 125 -13.18 -18.84 9.75
N ILE A 126 -11.92 -19.22 9.92
CA ILE A 126 -11.41 -19.79 11.18
C ILE A 126 -11.44 -18.71 12.25
N GLN A 127 -12.00 -19.07 13.42
CA GLN A 127 -12.04 -18.20 14.60
C GLN A 127 -10.98 -18.67 15.58
N TYR A 128 -9.94 -17.86 15.79
CA TYR A 128 -8.92 -18.19 16.77
C TYR A 128 -9.42 -17.90 18.20
N PRO A 129 -9.02 -18.71 19.20
CA PRO A 129 -9.22 -18.38 20.60
C PRO A 129 -8.54 -17.04 20.96
N VAL A 130 -9.05 -16.34 21.99
CA VAL A 130 -8.51 -15.04 22.43
C VAL A 130 -7.03 -15.13 22.82
N LEU A 131 -6.63 -16.22 23.47
CA LEU A 131 -5.24 -16.51 23.85
C LEU A 131 -4.48 -17.30 22.77
N GLY A 132 -5.06 -17.38 21.57
CA GLY A 132 -4.52 -18.08 20.41
C GLY A 132 -3.57 -17.24 19.58
N PRO A 133 -3.16 -17.76 18.40
CA PRO A 133 -2.48 -16.93 17.43
C PRO A 133 -3.39 -15.77 17.00
N THR A 134 -2.84 -14.56 16.92
CA THR A 134 -3.54 -13.41 16.37
C THR A 134 -3.70 -13.59 14.86
N PRO A 135 -4.89 -13.29 14.27
CA PRO A 135 -5.02 -13.23 12.82
C PRO A 135 -4.03 -12.23 12.23
N SER A 136 -3.61 -12.50 10.99
CA SER A 136 -2.75 -11.59 10.26
C SER A 136 -3.53 -10.34 9.83
N ARG A 137 -2.80 -9.32 9.38
CA ARG A 137 -3.39 -8.10 8.80
C ARG A 137 -3.97 -8.30 7.39
N MET A 138 -3.89 -9.51 6.83
CA MET A 138 -4.25 -9.79 5.43
C MET A 138 -5.72 -9.52 5.12
N ALA A 139 -6.65 -9.90 6.02
CA ALA A 139 -8.08 -9.65 5.83
C ALA A 139 -8.37 -8.14 5.74
N SER A 140 -7.94 -7.39 6.76
CA SER A 140 -8.07 -5.93 6.79
C SER A 140 -7.38 -5.25 5.59
N PHE A 141 -6.27 -5.80 5.10
CA PHE A 141 -5.57 -5.28 3.92
C PHE A 141 -6.38 -5.43 2.63
N PHE A 142 -7.12 -6.54 2.48
CA PHE A 142 -8.05 -6.72 1.37
C PHE A 142 -9.28 -5.82 1.52
N ASP A 143 -9.87 -5.78 2.72
CA ASP A 143 -11.10 -5.03 3.00
C ASP A 143 -10.89 -3.52 2.91
N SER A 144 -9.70 -3.01 3.24
CA SER A 144 -9.33 -1.59 3.07
C SER A 144 -9.22 -1.18 1.60
N GLY A 145 -9.14 -2.13 0.66
CA GLY A 145 -8.89 -1.88 -0.76
C GLY A 145 -7.42 -1.68 -1.12
N SER A 146 -6.50 -1.71 -0.14
CA SER A 146 -5.08 -1.37 -0.34
C SER A 146 -4.38 -2.33 -1.27
N CYS A 147 -4.68 -3.62 -1.13
CA CYS A 147 -4.16 -4.64 -2.03
C CYS A 147 -4.51 -4.35 -3.50
N GLN A 148 -5.76 -3.97 -3.77
CA GLN A 148 -6.23 -3.74 -5.13
C GLN A 148 -5.58 -2.50 -5.72
N SER A 149 -5.49 -1.41 -4.95
CA SER A 149 -4.78 -0.19 -5.36
C SER A 149 -3.32 -0.49 -5.71
N GLN A 150 -2.61 -1.26 -4.88
CA GLN A 150 -1.21 -1.62 -5.11
C GLN A 150 -1.03 -2.47 -6.37
N ILE A 151 -1.89 -3.47 -6.59
CA ILE A 151 -1.85 -4.29 -7.82
C ILE A 151 -2.11 -3.41 -9.05
N SER A 152 -3.15 -2.57 -9.02
CA SER A 152 -3.48 -1.64 -10.10
C SER A 152 -2.31 -0.69 -10.43
N LEU A 153 -1.56 -0.24 -9.41
CA LEU A 153 -0.36 0.58 -9.61
C LEU A 153 0.76 -0.17 -10.34
N PHE A 154 1.02 -1.43 -9.99
CA PHE A 154 2.05 -2.22 -10.67
C PHE A 154 1.64 -2.61 -12.10
N TYR A 155 0.35 -2.79 -12.36
CA TYR A 155 -0.15 -2.89 -13.72
C TYR A 155 0.12 -1.61 -14.50
N LEU A 156 -0.22 -0.44 -13.93
CA LEU A 156 0.07 0.87 -14.54
C LEU A 156 1.56 1.04 -14.88
N VAL A 157 2.48 0.62 -14.00
CA VAL A 157 3.94 0.62 -14.29
C VAL A 157 4.23 -0.17 -15.57
N SER A 158 3.61 -1.33 -15.74
CA SER A 158 3.78 -2.15 -16.94
C SER A 158 3.22 -1.49 -18.19
N GLU A 159 2.08 -0.77 -18.10
CA GLU A 159 1.48 -0.04 -19.22
C GLU A 159 2.34 1.17 -19.63
N ILE A 160 2.88 1.90 -18.65
CA ILE A 160 3.77 3.04 -18.88
C ILE A 160 5.07 2.58 -19.53
N TYR A 161 5.63 1.46 -19.08
CA TYR A 161 6.80 0.86 -19.72
C TYR A 161 6.51 0.47 -21.17
N GLU A 162 5.36 -0.17 -21.42
CA GLU A 162 4.91 -0.54 -22.77
C GLU A 162 4.81 0.70 -23.68
N LEU A 163 4.24 1.79 -23.17
CA LEU A 163 4.18 3.07 -23.88
C LEU A 163 5.58 3.62 -24.21
N ASP A 164 6.52 3.57 -23.25
CA ASP A 164 7.88 4.06 -23.46
C ASP A 164 8.62 3.26 -24.54
N THR A 165 8.40 1.93 -24.57
CA THR A 165 9.01 1.05 -25.58
C THR A 165 8.42 1.24 -26.98
N ASN A 166 7.12 1.45 -27.09
CA ASN A 166 6.42 1.55 -28.38
C ASN A 166 6.37 2.99 -28.92
N GLY A 167 6.64 3.99 -28.08
CA GLY A 167 6.56 5.40 -28.46
C GLY A 167 5.14 5.94 -28.56
N LEU A 168 4.99 7.25 -28.80
CA LEU A 168 3.70 7.94 -28.70
C LEU A 168 2.82 7.90 -29.96
N GLU A 169 3.40 7.71 -31.15
CA GLU A 169 2.69 7.94 -32.42
C GLU A 169 1.66 6.83 -32.72
N ASP A 170 1.98 5.56 -32.43
CA ASP A 170 1.10 4.40 -32.72
C ASP A 170 0.52 3.72 -31.46
N SER A 171 0.62 4.36 -30.29
CA SER A 171 0.23 3.77 -28.99
C SER A 171 -1.07 4.33 -28.42
N THR A 172 -2.03 4.72 -29.25
CA THR A 172 -3.30 5.34 -28.81
C THR A 172 -4.09 4.47 -27.84
N ALA A 173 -4.19 3.16 -28.11
CA ALA A 173 -4.87 2.21 -27.23
C ALA A 173 -4.17 2.06 -25.85
N ILE A 174 -2.83 2.09 -25.82
CA ILE A 174 -2.05 2.04 -24.57
C ILE A 174 -2.26 3.32 -23.76
N GLN A 175 -2.28 4.48 -24.44
CA GLN A 175 -2.54 5.77 -23.79
C GLN A 175 -3.94 5.86 -23.18
N GLU A 176 -4.95 5.32 -23.88
CA GLU A 176 -6.32 5.24 -23.35
C GLU A 176 -6.41 4.31 -22.14
N ARG A 177 -5.79 3.12 -22.21
CA ARG A 177 -5.68 2.21 -21.07
C ARG A 177 -5.04 2.88 -19.86
N ILE A 178 -3.89 3.54 -20.04
CA ILE A 178 -3.22 4.30 -18.97
C ILE A 178 -4.17 5.36 -18.39
N GLY A 179 -4.86 6.12 -19.23
CA GLY A 179 -5.81 7.14 -18.78
C GLY A 179 -6.94 6.56 -17.92
N ASN A 180 -7.49 5.42 -18.34
CA ASN A 180 -8.52 4.69 -17.58
C ASN A 180 -7.97 4.12 -16.27
N SER A 181 -6.76 3.55 -16.29
CA SER A 181 -6.07 3.03 -15.11
C SER A 181 -5.84 4.14 -14.07
N LEU A 182 -5.35 5.31 -14.50
CA LEU A 182 -5.14 6.47 -13.62
C LEU A 182 -6.44 6.97 -12.99
N LYS A 183 -7.52 7.04 -13.78
CA LYS A 183 -8.84 7.43 -13.28
C LYS A 183 -9.37 6.43 -12.25
N SER A 184 -9.34 5.14 -12.56
CA SER A 184 -9.79 4.08 -11.66
C SER A 184 -8.97 4.03 -10.37
N LEU A 185 -7.64 4.23 -10.46
CA LEU A 185 -6.76 4.32 -9.30
C LEU A 185 -7.16 5.48 -8.38
N LEU A 186 -7.50 6.65 -8.94
CA LEU A 186 -7.93 7.79 -8.14
C LEU A 186 -9.25 7.52 -7.42
N GLU A 187 -10.19 6.83 -8.07
CA GLU A 187 -11.45 6.39 -7.47
C GLU A 187 -11.18 5.37 -6.34
N GLN A 188 -10.34 4.37 -6.58
CA GLN A 188 -9.92 3.38 -5.57
C GLN A 188 -9.33 4.06 -4.35
N LEU A 189 -8.35 4.96 -4.52
CA LEU A 189 -7.73 5.72 -3.44
C LEU A 189 -8.73 6.58 -2.67
N THR A 190 -9.72 7.18 -3.36
CA THR A 190 -10.79 7.95 -2.73
C THR A 190 -11.63 7.06 -1.80
N ASP A 191 -11.98 5.86 -2.25
CA ASP A 191 -12.72 4.88 -1.43
C ASP A 191 -11.92 4.43 -0.21
N GLN A 192 -10.60 4.28 -0.34
CA GLN A 192 -9.73 3.98 0.79
C GLN A 192 -9.74 5.10 1.84
N VAL A 193 -9.64 6.36 1.41
CA VAL A 193 -9.74 7.51 2.30
C VAL A 193 -11.10 7.53 3.01
N ASN A 194 -12.18 7.19 2.31
CA ASN A 194 -13.50 7.10 2.92
C ASN A 194 -13.57 6.04 4.03
N LYS A 195 -12.85 4.91 3.89
CA LYS A 195 -12.72 3.87 4.94
C LYS A 195 -11.84 4.29 6.12
N CYS A 196 -11.08 5.36 5.98
CA CYS A 196 -10.27 5.95 7.05
C CYS A 196 -11.03 7.02 7.85
N LYS A 197 -12.25 7.39 7.44
CA LYS A 197 -13.06 8.40 8.13
C LYS A 197 -13.74 7.81 9.37
N GLY A 198 -13.88 8.65 10.40
CA GLY A 198 -14.43 8.29 11.70
C GLY A 198 -13.51 8.75 12.82
N ASP A 199 -13.97 8.59 14.06
CA ASP A 199 -13.17 8.87 15.25
C ASP A 199 -12.42 7.63 15.71
N LEU A 200 -11.22 7.82 16.27
CA LEU A 200 -10.42 6.74 16.85
C LEU A 200 -10.93 6.29 18.22
N LEU A 201 -11.57 7.21 18.94
CA LEU A 201 -12.08 7.04 20.29
C LEU A 201 -13.40 7.80 20.44
N GLU A 202 -14.41 7.16 20.99
CA GLU A 202 -15.66 7.79 21.41
C GLU A 202 -15.83 7.68 22.93
N ILE A 203 -16.27 8.76 23.57
CA ILE A 203 -16.68 8.81 24.97
C ILE A 203 -18.19 9.08 25.00
N ARG A 204 -18.98 8.14 25.52
CA ARG A 204 -20.42 8.31 25.71
C ARG A 204 -20.84 7.76 27.07
N GLU A 205 -21.53 8.57 27.86
CA GLU A 205 -22.19 8.15 29.11
C GLU A 205 -21.27 7.37 30.08
N GLY A 206 -20.00 7.77 30.18
CA GLY A 206 -19.01 7.12 31.06
C GLY A 206 -18.41 5.81 30.50
N SER A 207 -18.77 5.43 29.27
CA SER A 207 -18.18 4.32 28.52
C SER A 207 -17.21 4.82 27.44
N PHE A 208 -16.19 4.01 27.16
CA PHE A 208 -15.15 4.30 26.17
C PHE A 208 -15.21 3.25 25.07
N LYS A 209 -15.21 3.69 23.82
CA LYS A 209 -15.15 2.80 22.66
C LYS A 209 -13.99 3.20 21.76
N THR A 210 -13.10 2.24 21.48
CA THR A 210 -12.00 2.42 20.55
C THR A 210 -12.37 1.87 19.17
N HIS A 211 -11.82 2.48 18.12
CA HIS A 211 -12.03 2.10 16.73
C HIS A 211 -10.70 1.78 16.04
N PRO A 212 -10.02 0.66 16.42
CA PRO A 212 -8.69 0.33 15.92
C PRO A 212 -8.63 0.11 14.40
N ASN A 213 -9.76 -0.29 13.79
CA ASN A 213 -9.89 -0.47 12.34
C ASN A 213 -9.67 0.83 11.55
N ILE A 214 -10.04 1.98 12.12
CA ILE A 214 -9.81 3.28 11.49
C ILE A 214 -8.32 3.59 11.42
N LEU A 215 -7.59 3.34 12.52
CA LEU A 215 -6.14 3.49 12.56
C LEU A 215 -5.45 2.51 11.60
N GLU A 216 -5.87 1.25 11.59
CA GLU A 216 -5.32 0.25 10.68
C GLU A 216 -5.52 0.64 9.20
N ASN A 217 -6.70 1.15 8.83
CA ASN A 217 -6.98 1.65 7.50
C ASN A 217 -6.10 2.87 7.14
N LEU A 218 -5.89 3.80 8.08
CA LEU A 218 -4.98 4.93 7.90
C LEU A 218 -3.54 4.46 7.64
N VAL A 219 -3.05 3.46 8.39
CA VAL A 219 -1.72 2.88 8.17
C VAL A 219 -1.62 2.29 6.77
N PHE A 220 -2.59 1.47 6.34
CA PHE A 220 -2.57 0.91 4.99
C PHE A 220 -2.67 1.97 3.89
N PHE A 221 -3.44 3.03 4.13
CA PHE A 221 -3.51 4.15 3.20
C PHE A 221 -2.16 4.85 3.06
N VAL A 222 -1.45 5.10 4.17
CA VAL A 222 -0.10 5.70 4.16
C VAL A 222 0.91 4.79 3.44
N GLU A 223 0.86 3.48 3.68
CA GLU A 223 1.68 2.51 2.94
C GLU A 223 1.38 2.56 1.43
N THR A 224 0.10 2.64 1.07
CA THR A 224 -0.34 2.63 -0.33
C THR A 224 0.01 3.95 -1.03
N ILE A 225 -0.25 5.11 -0.42
CA ILE A 225 0.08 6.41 -1.01
C ILE A 225 1.59 6.57 -1.19
N SER A 226 2.41 5.96 -0.33
CA SER A 226 3.87 5.94 -0.51
C SER A 226 4.27 5.23 -1.82
N ILE A 227 3.65 4.09 -2.11
CA ILE A 227 3.84 3.36 -3.38
C ILE A 227 3.30 4.17 -4.57
N VAL A 228 2.13 4.82 -4.41
CA VAL A 228 1.56 5.72 -5.42
C VAL A 228 2.57 6.80 -5.79
N LEU A 229 3.22 7.44 -4.81
CA LEU A 229 4.19 8.50 -5.05
C LEU A 229 5.44 7.99 -5.78
N TRP A 230 5.94 6.80 -5.44
CA TRP A 230 7.05 6.18 -6.17
C TRP A 230 6.69 5.86 -7.62
N VAL A 231 5.51 5.27 -7.87
CA VAL A 231 5.02 4.97 -9.22
C VAL A 231 4.72 6.25 -10.01
N CYS A 232 4.21 7.29 -9.36
CA CYS A 232 4.00 8.60 -9.96
C CYS A 232 5.32 9.25 -10.37
N SER A 233 6.35 9.16 -9.52
CA SER A 233 7.70 9.64 -9.84
C SER A 233 8.31 8.87 -11.01
N TYR A 234 8.14 7.56 -11.07
CA TYR A 234 8.54 6.75 -12.23
C TYR A 234 7.81 7.19 -13.51
N SER A 235 6.47 7.32 -13.44
CA SER A 235 5.64 7.72 -14.56
C SER A 235 6.01 9.11 -15.10
N ASP A 236 6.27 10.06 -14.21
CA ASP A 236 6.73 11.40 -14.59
C ASP A 236 8.13 11.38 -15.21
N ALA A 237 9.06 10.57 -14.69
CA ALA A 237 10.39 10.42 -15.28
C ALA A 237 10.35 9.90 -16.72
N VAL A 238 9.38 9.03 -17.04
CA VAL A 238 9.11 8.55 -18.40
C VAL A 238 8.42 9.61 -19.25
N LEU A 239 7.31 10.19 -18.78
CA LEU A 239 6.45 11.06 -19.59
C LEU A 239 7.03 12.46 -19.81
N ARG A 240 7.77 13.03 -18.84
CA ARG A 240 8.27 14.40 -18.89
C ARG A 240 9.23 14.68 -20.07
N PRO A 241 10.21 13.81 -20.39
CA PRO A 241 11.05 13.96 -21.59
C PRO A 241 10.23 13.99 -22.89
N TRP A 242 9.24 13.10 -23.03
CA TRP A 242 8.38 13.03 -24.20
C TRP A 242 7.55 14.31 -24.39
N LYS A 243 6.93 14.81 -23.31
CA LYS A 243 6.18 16.09 -23.32
C LYS A 243 7.07 17.25 -23.76
N SER A 244 8.28 17.33 -23.21
CA SER A 244 9.27 18.37 -23.52
C SER A 244 9.74 18.33 -24.97
N SER A 245 10.00 17.13 -25.50
CA SER A 245 10.42 16.90 -26.88
C SER A 245 9.33 17.35 -27.87
N LEU A 246 8.07 16.97 -27.62
CA LEU A 246 6.92 17.37 -28.44
C LEU A 246 6.70 18.88 -28.43
N GLN A 247 6.80 19.54 -27.27
CA GLN A 247 6.69 20.99 -27.17
C GLN A 247 7.81 21.72 -27.95
N LYS A 248 9.04 21.19 -27.93
CA LYS A 248 10.16 21.72 -28.73
C LYS A 248 9.92 21.53 -30.23
N LYS A 249 9.40 20.37 -30.66
CA LYS A 249 9.04 20.09 -32.08
C LYS A 249 7.97 21.07 -32.58
N LYS A 250 6.90 21.30 -31.79
CA LYS A 250 5.85 22.31 -32.10
C LYS A 250 6.42 23.70 -32.34
N LYS A 251 7.29 24.17 -31.44
CA LYS A 251 7.91 25.50 -31.55
C LYS A 251 8.80 25.64 -32.78
N LYS A 252 9.53 24.59 -33.18
CA LYS A 252 10.44 24.62 -34.33
C LYS A 252 9.74 24.56 -35.69
N LYS A 253 8.67 23.78 -35.82
CA LYS A 253 8.06 23.51 -37.14
C LYS A 253 6.98 24.50 -37.57
N LYS A 254 6.48 25.41 -36.70
CA LYS A 254 5.27 26.22 -36.98
C LYS A 254 4.07 25.37 -37.48
N GLU A 255 4.08 24.05 -37.24
CA GLU A 255 2.99 23.15 -37.57
C GLU A 255 1.89 23.35 -36.52
N SER A 256 0.70 23.76 -36.97
CA SER A 256 -0.47 24.04 -36.15
C SER A 256 -1.19 22.77 -35.63
N SER A 257 -0.74 21.56 -35.98
CA SER A 257 -1.58 20.36 -35.89
C SER A 257 -1.12 19.22 -34.98
N VAL A 258 0.02 19.29 -34.28
CA VAL A 258 0.40 18.19 -33.37
C VAL A 258 -0.54 18.24 -32.15
N ALA A 259 -1.61 17.45 -32.13
CA ALA A 259 -2.48 17.33 -30.96
C ALA A 259 -1.65 16.82 -29.77
N MET A 260 -1.95 17.29 -28.54
CA MET A 260 -1.26 16.76 -27.38
C MET A 260 -1.80 15.36 -27.07
N PRO A 261 -0.93 14.34 -26.95
CA PRO A 261 -1.39 13.00 -26.63
C PRO A 261 -2.20 12.97 -25.32
N PRO A 262 -3.34 12.26 -25.27
CA PRO A 262 -4.28 12.29 -24.14
C PRO A 262 -3.65 11.84 -22.82
N VAL A 263 -2.66 10.95 -22.86
CA VAL A 263 -1.93 10.45 -21.69
C VAL A 263 -1.35 11.56 -20.81
N PHE A 264 -0.91 12.69 -21.41
CA PHE A 264 -0.36 13.81 -20.64
C PHE A 264 -1.43 14.56 -19.86
N THR A 265 -2.63 14.68 -20.42
CA THR A 265 -3.76 15.31 -19.74
C THR A 265 -4.25 14.40 -18.62
N SER A 266 -4.45 13.10 -18.91
CA SER A 266 -4.84 12.12 -17.89
C SER A 266 -3.86 12.04 -16.72
N PHE A 267 -2.55 12.08 -17.00
CA PHE A 267 -1.53 12.10 -15.94
C PHE A 267 -1.57 13.41 -15.12
N GLN A 268 -1.76 14.56 -15.77
CA GLN A 268 -1.89 15.83 -15.06
C GLN A 268 -3.12 15.85 -14.15
N ASP A 269 -4.26 15.38 -14.65
CA ASP A 269 -5.51 15.30 -13.89
C ASP A 269 -5.37 14.34 -12.70
N TYR A 270 -4.67 13.21 -12.90
CA TYR A 270 -4.34 12.28 -11.83
C TYR A 270 -3.49 12.92 -10.73
N VAL A 271 -2.40 13.63 -11.08
CA VAL A 271 -1.55 14.33 -10.12
C VAL A 271 -2.33 15.40 -9.35
N SER A 272 -3.16 16.19 -10.02
CA SER A 272 -4.03 17.17 -9.35
C SER A 272 -5.07 16.50 -8.44
N GLY A 273 -5.60 15.35 -8.85
CA GLY A 273 -6.48 14.51 -8.03
C GLY A 273 -5.78 14.01 -6.77
N LEU A 274 -4.55 13.51 -6.88
CA LEU A 274 -3.73 13.06 -5.75
C LEU A 274 -3.43 14.20 -4.77
N GLN A 275 -3.11 15.40 -5.27
CA GLN A 275 -2.90 16.57 -4.42
C GLN A 275 -4.15 16.90 -3.59
N ARG A 276 -5.34 16.87 -4.22
CA ARG A 276 -6.60 17.08 -3.51
C ARG A 276 -6.87 15.99 -2.46
N LEU A 277 -6.62 14.72 -2.80
CA LEU A 277 -6.74 13.61 -1.85
C LEU A 277 -5.80 13.77 -0.66
N ALA A 278 -4.54 14.13 -0.90
CA ALA A 278 -3.56 14.37 0.15
C ALA A 278 -4.02 15.49 1.10
N SER A 279 -4.52 16.62 0.56
CA SER A 279 -5.08 17.69 1.38
C SER A 279 -6.25 17.22 2.24
N ASN A 280 -7.20 16.48 1.66
CA ASN A 280 -8.35 15.94 2.40
C ASN A 280 -7.92 15.02 3.56
N VAL A 281 -6.91 14.19 3.34
CA VAL A 281 -6.39 13.27 4.38
C VAL A 281 -5.66 14.04 5.48
N ILE A 282 -4.87 15.05 5.11
CA ILE A 282 -4.18 15.91 6.09
C ILE A 282 -5.21 16.62 6.98
N ASP A 283 -6.30 17.13 6.40
CA ASP A 283 -7.35 17.80 7.18
C ASP A 283 -8.09 16.82 8.09
N HIS A 284 -8.34 15.59 7.63
CA HIS A 284 -8.89 14.53 8.48
C HIS A 284 -7.96 14.18 9.65
N LEU A 285 -6.66 14.03 9.41
CA LEU A 285 -5.66 13.75 10.44
C LEU A 285 -5.58 14.87 11.49
N LYS A 286 -5.64 16.14 11.07
CA LYS A 286 -5.72 17.28 11.99
C LYS A 286 -7.00 17.24 12.82
N GLY A 287 -8.13 16.88 12.21
CA GLY A 287 -9.40 16.70 12.91
C GLY A 287 -9.31 15.62 13.99
N LEU A 288 -8.70 14.48 13.67
CA LEU A 288 -8.45 13.40 14.63
C LEU A 288 -7.56 13.86 15.79
N GLU A 289 -6.49 14.59 15.51
CA GLU A 289 -5.57 15.13 16.53
C GLU A 289 -6.30 16.10 17.49
N ILE A 290 -7.14 16.98 16.94
CA ILE A 290 -7.98 17.90 17.73
C ILE A 290 -8.95 17.12 18.61
N ASN A 291 -9.65 16.13 18.05
CA ASN A 291 -10.62 15.32 18.79
C ASN A 291 -9.94 14.54 19.93
N LEU A 292 -8.82 13.88 19.67
CA LEU A 292 -8.05 13.18 20.70
C LEU A 292 -7.56 14.13 21.81
N THR A 293 -7.11 15.33 21.44
CA THR A 293 -6.70 16.36 22.40
C THR A 293 -7.87 16.84 23.26
N ALA A 294 -9.05 17.03 22.67
CA ALA A 294 -10.26 17.41 23.39
C ALA A 294 -10.68 16.33 24.39
N LEU A 295 -10.67 15.05 24.00
CA LEU A 295 -11.01 13.93 24.89
C LEU A 295 -10.04 13.80 26.07
N LYS A 296 -8.75 14.11 25.85
CA LYS A 296 -7.75 14.16 26.94
C LYS A 296 -8.04 15.28 27.96
N LEU A 297 -8.61 16.39 27.51
CA LEU A 297 -9.05 17.48 28.40
C LEU A 297 -10.34 17.10 29.15
N GLU A 298 -11.29 16.44 28.49
CA GLU A 298 -12.53 15.96 29.14
C GLU A 298 -12.27 14.87 30.19
N GLU A 299 -11.24 14.03 30.02
CA GLU A 299 -10.80 13.04 31.02
C GLU A 299 -10.39 13.68 32.37
N LEU A 300 -10.00 14.96 32.36
CA LEU A 300 -9.72 15.69 33.61
C LEU A 300 -10.99 15.88 34.46
N TYR A 301 -12.18 15.71 33.89
CA TYR A 301 -13.48 16.00 34.52
C TYR A 301 -14.36 14.76 34.78
N ILE A 302 -13.94 13.56 34.39
CA ILE A 302 -14.77 12.35 34.54
C ILE A 302 -14.82 11.90 36.01
N ASP A 303 -15.89 12.27 36.70
CA ASP A 303 -16.27 11.79 38.03
C ASP A 303 -17.26 10.62 37.89
N ASN A 304 -16.74 9.39 37.73
CA ASN A 304 -17.59 8.18 37.66
C ASN A 304 -18.01 7.76 39.07
N ASN A 305 -19.30 7.90 39.41
CA ASN A 305 -19.84 7.70 40.77
C ASN A 305 -20.03 6.23 41.22
N SER A 306 -19.65 5.24 40.41
CA SER A 306 -20.01 3.82 40.63
C SER A 306 -18.85 2.84 40.89
N LEU A 307 -17.58 3.26 40.78
CA LEU A 307 -16.41 2.39 40.95
C LEU A 307 -15.69 2.61 42.28
N LEU A 308 -15.01 1.58 42.79
CA LEU A 308 -14.05 1.72 43.91
C LEU A 308 -12.94 2.71 43.52
N GLN A 309 -12.48 3.53 44.47
CA GLN A 309 -11.55 4.64 44.21
C GLN A 309 -10.25 4.20 43.51
N GLU A 310 -9.75 2.99 43.77
CA GLU A 310 -8.56 2.44 43.11
C GLU A 310 -8.85 2.02 41.67
N GLU A 311 -9.99 1.40 41.39
CA GLU A 311 -10.42 1.01 40.05
C GLU A 311 -10.61 2.22 39.14
N LYS A 312 -11.08 3.35 39.69
CA LYS A 312 -11.13 4.64 38.98
C LYS A 312 -9.73 5.08 38.53
N LYS A 313 -8.74 5.00 39.43
CA LYS A 313 -7.36 5.40 39.14
C LYS A 313 -6.73 4.52 38.06
N PHE A 314 -6.96 3.21 38.11
CA PHE A 314 -6.48 2.29 37.08
C PHE A 314 -7.14 2.53 35.73
N THR A 315 -8.46 2.68 35.69
CA THR A 315 -9.20 2.93 34.45
C THR A 315 -8.72 4.23 33.78
N LYS A 316 -8.54 5.29 34.56
CA LYS A 316 -7.98 6.57 34.09
C LYS A 316 -6.58 6.39 33.51
N THR A 317 -5.71 5.66 34.21
CA THR A 317 -4.34 5.39 33.73
C THR A 317 -4.33 4.55 32.45
N ALA A 318 -5.19 3.54 32.35
CA ALA A 318 -5.29 2.70 31.16
C ALA A 318 -5.78 3.50 29.95
N LEU A 319 -6.78 4.35 30.13
CA LEU A 319 -7.27 5.24 29.08
C LEU A 319 -6.20 6.24 28.62
N GLY A 320 -5.52 6.89 29.57
CA GLY A 320 -4.44 7.81 29.26
C GLY A 320 -3.32 7.16 28.43
N LYS A 321 -3.07 5.85 28.62
CA LYS A 321 -2.13 5.07 27.79
C LYS A 321 -2.65 4.75 26.39
N VAL A 322 -3.97 4.58 26.21
CA VAL A 322 -4.57 4.33 24.89
C VAL A 322 -4.61 5.61 24.06
N GLN A 323 -4.77 6.77 24.70
CA GLN A 323 -4.80 8.07 24.04
C GLN A 323 -3.42 8.63 23.70
N SER A 324 -2.39 8.35 24.51
CA SER A 324 -1.02 8.86 24.33
C SER A 324 -0.27 8.17 23.19
#